data_AF-A0AAW8CJ19-F1
#
_entry.id   AF-A0AAW8CJ19-F1
#
_cell.length_a   1.000
_cell.length_b   1.000
_cell.length_c   1.000
_cell.angle_alpha   90.00
_cell.angle_beta   90.00
_cell.angle_gamma   90.00
#
_symmetry.space_group_name_H-M   'P 1'
#
loop_
_entity.id
_entity.type
_entity.pdbx_description
1 polymer ?
#
loop_
_entity_poly.entity_id
_entity_poly.type
_entity_poly.pdbx_seq_one_letter_code
_entity_poly.pdbx_strand_id
1 'polypeptide(L)'
;MSQLKNLKRLDILKHIMMFILNKNGITNEELIDDWNPETKHCNWDADYSISWEKELEGDLVRLYKWIDLLDTGVRNNDKEAIGGALAITGSVCIDIGGFFDGFRDSLEKILALNYQGGEFNYVIEKPNTEISQLANLDKLDLLRNLMIYFINKHNFQISELDIAHCKISYSHNWEKYIRESLTELDNHIIRLESFIQQDNREEIGKELMMIKSYSVDLSTLFYSLDKDLVEILVAE
;
A
#
# COMPACT_ATOMS: atom_id res chain seq x y z
N MET A 1 1.47 -7.59 -21.78
CA MET A 1 1.28 -6.25 -21.16
C MET A 1 -0.18 -6.06 -20.71
N SER A 2 -0.79 -7.03 -19.99
CA SER A 2 -2.21 -6.96 -19.56
C SER A 2 -2.44 -7.87 -18.35
N GLN A 3 -1.77 -7.63 -17.23
CA GLN A 3 -1.90 -8.48 -16.02
C GLN A 3 -2.07 -7.70 -14.71
N LEU A 4 -2.31 -6.38 -14.78
CA LEU A 4 -2.64 -5.54 -13.61
C LEU A 4 -4.09 -5.03 -13.65
N LYS A 5 -4.95 -5.66 -14.46
CA LYS A 5 -6.40 -5.40 -14.38
C LYS A 5 -6.89 -6.09 -13.12
N ASN A 6 -7.23 -5.33 -12.07
CA ASN A 6 -8.27 -5.62 -11.06
C ASN A 6 -7.95 -5.04 -9.66
N LEU A 7 -7.75 -3.72 -9.53
CA LEU A 7 -7.72 -3.00 -8.24
C LEU A 7 -8.81 -1.93 -8.13
N LYS A 8 -9.98 -2.17 -8.78
CA LYS A 8 -11.13 -1.23 -8.79
C LYS A 8 -11.68 -0.89 -7.40
N ARG A 9 -11.28 -1.66 -6.38
CA ARG A 9 -11.83 -1.60 -5.02
C ARG A 9 -11.23 -0.48 -4.18
N LEU A 10 -9.99 -0.02 -4.47
CA LEU A 10 -9.41 1.14 -3.79
C LEU A 10 -10.15 2.43 -4.17
N ASP A 11 -10.53 2.58 -5.43
CA ASP A 11 -11.40 3.69 -5.84
C ASP A 11 -12.82 3.56 -5.26
N ILE A 12 -13.34 2.34 -5.06
CA ILE A 12 -14.62 2.17 -4.34
C ILE A 12 -14.49 2.62 -2.88
N LEU A 13 -13.43 2.20 -2.20
CA LEU A 13 -13.14 2.61 -0.84
C LEU A 13 -12.98 4.13 -0.72
N LYS A 14 -12.26 4.76 -1.65
CA LYS A 14 -12.18 6.23 -1.77
C LYS A 14 -13.58 6.84 -1.85
N HIS A 15 -14.44 6.34 -2.74
CA HIS A 15 -15.81 6.85 -2.86
C HIS A 15 -16.65 6.64 -1.61
N ILE A 16 -16.48 5.51 -0.91
CA ILE A 16 -17.13 5.25 0.39
C ILE A 16 -16.66 6.27 1.44
N MET A 17 -15.35 6.51 1.53
CA MET A 17 -14.78 7.48 2.44
C MET A 17 -15.28 8.89 2.14
N MET A 18 -15.22 9.32 0.88
CA MET A 18 -15.78 10.59 0.43
C MET A 18 -17.27 10.70 0.76
N PHE A 19 -18.05 9.63 0.61
CA PHE A 19 -19.45 9.63 0.99
C PHE A 19 -19.63 9.89 2.48
N ILE A 20 -18.89 9.18 3.34
CA ILE A 20 -18.98 9.34 4.80
C ILE A 20 -18.60 10.78 5.19
N LEU A 21 -17.57 11.33 4.57
CA LEU A 21 -17.11 12.71 4.77
C LEU A 21 -18.20 13.73 4.35
N ASN A 22 -18.79 13.55 3.17
CA ASN A 22 -19.89 14.39 2.67
C ASN A 22 -21.11 14.37 3.61
N LYS A 23 -21.44 13.23 4.21
CA LYS A 23 -22.52 13.14 5.21
C LYS A 23 -22.22 13.91 6.50
N ASN A 24 -20.94 14.09 6.82
CA ASN A 24 -20.49 14.91 7.95
C ASN A 24 -20.23 16.37 7.55
N GLY A 25 -20.64 16.78 6.33
CA GLY A 25 -20.57 18.16 5.86
C GLY A 25 -19.25 18.57 5.22
N ILE A 26 -18.33 17.63 4.98
CA ILE A 26 -17.06 17.89 4.29
C ILE A 26 -17.27 17.70 2.79
N THR A 27 -17.11 18.76 2.02
CA THR A 27 -17.36 18.79 0.58
C THR A 27 -16.24 18.14 -0.23
N ASN A 28 -16.53 17.75 -1.47
CA ASN A 28 -15.51 17.24 -2.39
C ASN A 28 -14.44 18.29 -2.70
N GLU A 29 -14.81 19.57 -2.77
CA GLU A 29 -13.88 20.68 -2.95
C GLU A 29 -12.88 20.77 -1.79
N GLU A 30 -13.34 20.60 -0.54
CA GLU A 30 -12.47 20.57 0.65
C GLU A 30 -11.55 19.34 0.72
N LEU A 31 -11.84 18.28 -0.04
CA LEU A 31 -11.00 17.09 -0.15
C LEU A 31 -9.98 17.18 -1.28
N ILE A 32 -10.23 18.03 -2.29
CA ILE A 32 -9.40 18.18 -3.49
C ILE A 32 -8.49 19.42 -3.39
N ASP A 33 -8.99 20.52 -2.84
CA ASP A 33 -8.25 21.76 -2.59
C ASP A 33 -8.13 21.97 -1.08
N ASP A 34 -7.38 21.09 -0.44
CA ASP A 34 -7.36 20.92 1.01
C ASP A 34 -6.18 21.63 1.70
N TRP A 35 -5.48 22.49 0.96
CA TRP A 35 -4.32 23.21 1.45
C TRP A 35 -4.69 24.16 2.59
N ASN A 36 -4.11 23.93 3.76
CA ASN A 36 -4.26 24.80 4.91
C ASN A 36 -3.12 25.83 4.98
N PRO A 37 -3.38 27.13 4.72
CA PRO A 37 -2.34 28.15 4.69
C PRO A 37 -1.73 28.44 6.07
N GLU A 38 -2.42 28.11 7.16
CA GLU A 38 -1.94 28.35 8.53
C GLU A 38 -0.93 27.29 8.96
N THR A 39 -1.24 26.01 8.71
CA THR A 39 -0.36 24.89 9.05
C THR A 39 0.68 24.63 7.97
N LYS A 40 0.48 25.15 6.74
CA LYS A 40 1.27 24.82 5.54
C LYS A 40 1.28 23.32 5.21
N HIS A 41 0.16 22.66 5.50
CA HIS A 41 -0.06 21.25 5.23
C HIS A 41 -1.45 21.05 4.61
N CYS A 42 -1.59 19.98 3.83
CA CYS A 42 -2.89 19.47 3.41
C CYS A 42 -3.67 18.98 4.64
N ASN A 43 -4.99 19.19 4.67
CA ASN A 43 -5.84 18.67 5.75
C ASN A 43 -6.03 17.14 5.64
N TRP A 44 -5.86 16.59 4.43
CA TRP A 44 -5.98 15.19 4.06
C TRP A 44 -4.67 14.71 3.43
N ASP A 45 -4.14 13.62 3.96
CA ASP A 45 -2.86 13.08 3.51
C ASP A 45 -3.04 12.20 2.25
N ALA A 46 -4.25 11.71 1.99
CA ALA A 46 -4.59 11.03 0.75
C ALA A 46 -5.09 12.02 -0.31
N ASP A 47 -4.61 11.88 -1.54
CA ASP A 47 -5.08 12.69 -2.68
C ASP A 47 -6.40 12.14 -3.22
N TYR A 48 -7.52 12.78 -2.84
CA TYR A 48 -8.85 12.39 -3.31
C TYR A 48 -9.13 12.78 -4.77
N SER A 49 -8.26 13.55 -5.42
CA SER A 49 -8.44 14.05 -6.79
C SER A 49 -8.03 13.03 -7.86
N ILE A 50 -7.21 12.04 -7.49
CA ILE A 50 -6.67 11.03 -8.41
C ILE A 50 -7.33 9.66 -8.21
N SER A 51 -7.03 8.73 -9.11
CA SER A 51 -7.41 7.31 -8.95
C SER A 51 -6.37 6.62 -8.07
N TRP A 52 -6.79 6.20 -6.87
CA TRP A 52 -5.91 5.50 -5.91
C TRP A 52 -5.45 4.15 -6.47
N GLU A 53 -6.29 3.53 -7.31
CA GLU A 53 -5.92 2.33 -8.06
C GLU A 53 -4.72 2.60 -8.99
N LYS A 54 -4.82 3.65 -9.82
CA LYS A 54 -3.77 3.95 -10.81
C LYS A 54 -2.47 4.40 -10.17
N GLU A 55 -2.55 5.10 -9.05
CA GLU A 55 -1.38 5.52 -8.28
C GLU A 55 -0.60 4.30 -7.77
N LEU A 56 -1.26 3.43 -7.01
CA LEU A 56 -0.64 2.21 -6.48
C LEU A 56 -0.17 1.27 -7.61
N GLU A 57 -0.96 1.12 -8.69
CA GLU A 57 -0.56 0.34 -9.86
C GLU A 57 0.72 0.92 -10.49
N GLY A 58 0.79 2.24 -10.65
CA GLY A 58 1.96 2.94 -11.18
C GLY A 58 3.21 2.69 -10.36
N ASP A 59 3.07 2.73 -9.03
CA ASP A 59 4.18 2.50 -8.10
C ASP A 59 4.64 1.05 -8.08
N LEU A 60 3.72 0.09 -8.08
CA LEU A 60 4.06 -1.33 -8.17
C LEU A 60 4.74 -1.67 -9.51
N VAL A 61 4.26 -1.10 -10.62
CA VAL A 61 4.92 -1.25 -11.93
C VAL A 61 6.33 -0.67 -11.90
N ARG A 62 6.51 0.50 -11.28
CA ARG A 62 7.82 1.14 -11.13
C ARG A 62 8.74 0.27 -10.29
N LEU A 63 8.28 -0.25 -9.16
CA LEU A 63 9.02 -1.17 -8.30
C LEU A 63 9.52 -2.38 -9.09
N TYR A 64 8.64 -3.03 -9.84
CA TYR A 64 8.97 -4.23 -10.61
C TYR A 64 9.97 -3.99 -11.74
N LYS A 65 9.99 -2.79 -12.33
CA LYS A 65 11.00 -2.41 -13.33
C LYS A 65 12.38 -2.29 -12.68
N TRP A 66 12.47 -1.74 -11.48
CA TRP A 66 13.75 -1.59 -10.78
C TRP A 66 14.27 -2.90 -10.23
N ILE A 67 13.40 -3.82 -9.81
CA ILE A 67 13.79 -5.20 -9.48
C ILE A 67 14.37 -5.92 -10.70
N ASP A 68 13.78 -5.77 -11.90
CA ASP A 68 14.32 -6.37 -13.12
C ASP A 68 15.71 -5.80 -13.48
N LEU A 69 15.88 -4.49 -13.28
CA LEU A 69 17.16 -3.83 -13.53
C LEU A 69 18.22 -4.30 -12.53
N LEU A 70 17.85 -4.44 -11.26
CA LEU A 70 18.71 -4.97 -10.21
C LEU A 70 19.19 -6.38 -10.55
N ASP A 71 18.28 -7.28 -10.92
CA ASP A 71 18.61 -8.64 -11.35
C ASP A 71 19.54 -8.64 -12.58
N THR A 72 19.26 -7.78 -13.56
CA THR A 72 20.12 -7.63 -14.75
C THR A 72 21.52 -7.13 -14.38
N GLY A 73 21.61 -6.15 -13.47
CA GLY A 73 22.87 -5.62 -12.95
C GLY A 73 23.68 -6.71 -12.24
N VAL A 74 23.03 -7.51 -11.39
CA VAL A 74 23.67 -8.65 -10.70
C VAL A 74 24.20 -9.68 -11.70
N ARG A 75 23.41 -10.08 -12.70
CA ARG A 75 23.82 -11.05 -13.73
C ARG A 75 25.02 -10.56 -14.56
N ASN A 76 25.10 -9.26 -14.80
CA ASN A 76 26.18 -8.64 -15.57
C ASN A 76 27.36 -8.16 -14.71
N ASN A 77 27.27 -8.29 -13.38
CA ASN A 77 28.22 -7.72 -12.42
C ASN A 77 28.45 -6.20 -12.62
N ASP A 78 27.39 -5.49 -12.95
CA ASP A 78 27.37 -4.03 -13.16
C ASP A 78 27.03 -3.33 -11.84
N LYS A 79 28.05 -2.87 -11.13
CA LYS A 79 27.92 -2.25 -9.81
C LYS A 79 27.16 -0.93 -9.84
N GLU A 80 27.33 -0.12 -10.89
CA GLU A 80 26.64 1.17 -11.01
C GLU A 80 25.14 0.95 -11.22
N ALA A 81 24.77 -0.02 -12.06
CA ALA A 81 23.38 -0.42 -12.25
C ALA A 81 22.76 -1.00 -10.98
N ILE A 82 23.50 -1.81 -10.21
CA ILE A 82 23.05 -2.37 -8.93
C ILE A 82 22.75 -1.25 -7.93
N GLY A 83 23.73 -0.37 -7.67
CA GLY A 83 23.57 0.71 -6.68
C GLY A 83 22.44 1.67 -7.06
N GLY A 84 22.35 2.05 -8.33
CA GLY A 84 21.25 2.88 -8.83
C GLY A 84 19.88 2.22 -8.69
N ALA A 85 19.77 0.93 -9.04
CA ALA A 85 18.51 0.20 -8.94
C ALA A 85 18.07 -0.02 -7.49
N LEU A 86 18.99 -0.31 -6.56
CA LEU A 86 18.70 -0.43 -5.13
C LEU A 86 18.18 0.89 -4.54
N ALA A 87 18.84 2.02 -4.83
CA ALA A 87 18.44 3.32 -4.30
C ALA A 87 17.03 3.72 -4.77
N ILE A 88 16.73 3.47 -6.05
CA ILE A 88 15.40 3.78 -6.59
C ILE A 88 14.35 2.78 -6.07
N THR A 89 14.70 1.50 -5.90
CA THR A 89 13.80 0.51 -5.28
C THR A 89 13.39 0.97 -3.88
N GLY A 90 14.33 1.44 -3.05
CA GLY A 90 14.03 2.00 -1.72
C GLY A 90 13.09 3.20 -1.80
N SER A 91 13.38 4.16 -2.68
CA SER A 91 12.49 5.31 -2.91
C SER A 91 11.07 4.91 -3.31
N VAL A 92 10.90 3.89 -4.17
CA VAL A 92 9.57 3.41 -4.56
C VAL A 92 8.86 2.71 -3.40
N CYS A 93 9.60 1.98 -2.54
CA CYS A 93 9.03 1.42 -1.31
C CYS A 93 8.52 2.51 -0.37
N ILE A 94 9.23 3.64 -0.23
CA ILE A 94 8.75 4.81 0.53
C ILE A 94 7.44 5.33 -0.07
N ASP A 95 7.37 5.52 -1.39
CA ASP A 95 6.17 6.03 -2.06
C ASP A 95 4.95 5.10 -1.82
N ILE A 96 5.13 3.78 -1.95
CA ILE A 96 4.07 2.80 -1.66
C ILE A 96 3.67 2.81 -0.18
N GLY A 97 4.63 2.93 0.74
CA GLY A 97 4.35 3.07 2.18
C GLY A 97 3.55 4.33 2.49
N GLY A 98 3.94 5.45 1.88
CA GLY A 98 3.25 6.74 1.98
C GLY A 98 1.81 6.69 1.46
N PHE A 99 1.56 5.97 0.36
CA PHE A 99 0.20 5.71 -0.13
C PHE A 99 -0.70 5.07 0.94
N PHE A 100 -0.22 4.01 1.61
CA PHE A 100 -0.98 3.34 2.68
C PHE A 100 -1.09 4.18 3.96
N ASP A 101 -0.11 5.03 4.26
CA ASP A 101 -0.18 5.99 5.37
C ASP A 101 -1.26 7.05 5.14
N GLY A 102 -1.28 7.69 3.97
CA GLY A 102 -2.28 8.72 3.65
C GLY A 102 -3.71 8.16 3.71
N PHE A 103 -3.86 6.92 3.23
CA PHE A 103 -5.08 6.14 3.37
C PHE A 103 -5.47 5.89 4.84
N ARG A 104 -4.53 5.39 5.67
CA ARG A 104 -4.73 5.13 7.11
C ARG A 104 -5.14 6.39 7.87
N ASP A 105 -4.42 7.49 7.66
CA ASP A 105 -4.63 8.74 8.41
C ASP A 105 -6.00 9.35 8.06
N SER A 106 -6.43 9.20 6.81
CA SER A 106 -7.79 9.53 6.38
C SER A 106 -8.85 8.67 7.09
N LEU A 107 -8.62 7.37 7.24
CA LEU A 107 -9.53 6.49 8.01
C LEU A 107 -9.58 6.87 9.48
N GLU A 108 -8.46 7.27 10.10
CA GLU A 108 -8.45 7.73 11.49
C GLU A 108 -9.31 8.98 11.68
N LYS A 109 -9.17 9.95 10.78
CA LYS A 109 -10.00 11.15 10.75
C LYS A 109 -11.48 10.78 10.60
N ILE A 110 -11.82 9.87 9.68
CA ILE A 110 -13.20 9.39 9.46
C ILE A 110 -13.76 8.68 10.69
N LEU A 111 -12.98 7.81 11.33
CA LEU A 111 -13.40 7.09 12.55
C LEU A 111 -13.59 8.05 13.74
N ALA A 112 -12.85 9.15 13.78
CA ALA A 112 -13.02 10.20 14.77
C ALA A 112 -14.24 11.10 14.53
N LEU A 113 -14.75 11.15 13.29
CA LEU A 113 -16.02 11.82 12.99
C LEU A 113 -17.16 10.97 13.56
N ASN A 114 -17.85 11.49 14.57
CA ASN A 114 -19.10 10.91 15.06
C ASN A 114 -20.18 11.00 13.96
N TYR A 115 -20.23 10.03 13.05
CA TYR A 115 -21.16 9.97 11.92
C TYR A 115 -22.61 10.30 12.32
N GLN A 116 -23.09 11.48 11.91
CA GLN A 116 -24.50 11.87 12.03
C GLN A 116 -25.22 11.48 10.73
N GLY A 117 -26.01 10.40 10.79
CA GLY A 117 -26.41 9.65 9.60
C GLY A 117 -27.29 10.36 8.56
N GLY A 118 -27.40 9.72 7.39
CA GLY A 118 -28.39 10.03 6.35
C GLY A 118 -28.63 8.84 5.43
N GLU A 119 -29.76 8.82 4.72
CA GLU A 119 -30.12 7.72 3.80
C GLU A 119 -29.09 7.53 2.69
N PHE A 120 -28.77 6.25 2.41
CA PHE A 120 -27.85 5.78 1.37
C PHE A 120 -28.68 5.37 0.13
N ASN A 121 -28.61 6.15 -0.96
CA ASN A 121 -29.08 5.71 -2.27
C ASN A 121 -27.88 5.70 -3.21
N TYR A 122 -27.22 4.55 -3.34
CA TYR A 122 -26.09 4.35 -4.24
C TYR A 122 -26.37 3.16 -5.16
N VAL A 123 -26.21 3.36 -6.47
CA VAL A 123 -26.29 2.29 -7.46
C VAL A 123 -24.86 1.91 -7.81
N ILE A 124 -24.35 0.84 -7.17
CA ILE A 124 -23.07 0.24 -7.55
C ILE A 124 -23.34 -0.62 -8.79
N GLU A 125 -22.76 -0.24 -9.94
CA GLU A 125 -22.62 -1.19 -11.04
C GLU A 125 -21.75 -2.34 -10.54
N LYS A 126 -22.35 -3.52 -10.37
CA LYS A 126 -21.65 -4.72 -9.88
C LYS A 126 -20.36 -4.91 -10.68
N PRO A 127 -19.18 -4.89 -10.03
CA PRO A 127 -17.96 -5.29 -10.69
C PRO A 127 -18.10 -6.78 -11.05
N ASN A 128 -18.32 -7.07 -12.33
CA ASN A 128 -18.27 -8.43 -12.87
C ASN A 128 -16.79 -8.88 -12.93
N THR A 129 -16.19 -9.28 -11.81
CA THR A 129 -14.95 -10.08 -11.87
C THR A 129 -14.60 -10.70 -10.52
N GLU A 130 -14.27 -11.99 -10.56
CA GLU A 130 -13.60 -12.72 -9.49
C GLU A 130 -12.18 -12.17 -9.25
N ILE A 131 -11.78 -12.11 -7.98
CA ILE A 131 -10.45 -11.68 -7.54
C ILE A 131 -9.60 -12.92 -7.38
N SER A 132 -8.92 -13.30 -8.47
CA SER A 132 -7.96 -14.41 -8.44
C SER A 132 -6.70 -14.16 -9.26
N GLN A 133 -6.44 -12.91 -9.69
CA GLN A 133 -5.32 -12.61 -10.58
C GLN A 133 -4.58 -11.30 -10.24
N LEU A 134 -4.13 -11.15 -8.99
CA LEU A 134 -2.86 -10.46 -8.73
C LEU A 134 -1.72 -11.35 -9.31
N ALA A 135 -1.62 -11.43 -10.63
CA ALA A 135 -0.71 -12.35 -11.31
C ALA A 135 0.60 -11.61 -11.64
N ASN A 136 1.56 -11.72 -10.72
CA ASN A 136 3.03 -11.68 -10.86
C ASN A 136 3.70 -10.91 -9.71
N LEU A 137 3.41 -11.31 -8.46
CA LEU A 137 4.17 -10.85 -7.29
C LEU A 137 5.49 -11.62 -7.13
N ASP A 138 5.80 -12.59 -8.01
CA ASP A 138 7.03 -13.39 -8.08
C ASP A 138 8.32 -12.57 -7.95
N LYS A 139 8.27 -11.29 -8.31
CA LYS A 139 9.39 -10.35 -8.24
C LYS A 139 9.76 -9.92 -6.83
N LEU A 140 8.85 -9.98 -5.86
CA LEU A 140 9.17 -9.66 -4.47
C LEU A 140 9.97 -10.78 -3.80
N ASP A 141 9.69 -12.03 -4.15
CA ASP A 141 10.54 -13.16 -3.75
C ASP A 141 11.91 -13.08 -4.45
N LEU A 142 11.98 -12.59 -5.70
CA LEU A 142 13.25 -12.26 -6.36
C LEU A 142 14.02 -11.17 -5.59
N LEU A 143 13.36 -10.05 -5.23
CA LEU A 143 13.99 -8.98 -4.44
C LEU A 143 14.53 -9.52 -3.11
N ARG A 144 13.73 -10.31 -2.38
CA ARG A 144 14.16 -10.98 -1.15
C ARG A 144 15.42 -11.82 -1.37
N ASN A 145 15.44 -12.64 -2.42
CA ASN A 145 16.58 -13.49 -2.74
C ASN A 145 17.83 -12.68 -3.12
N LEU A 146 17.66 -11.56 -3.84
CA LEU A 146 18.74 -10.62 -4.16
C LEU A 146 19.30 -9.96 -2.90
N MET A 147 18.43 -9.49 -2.00
CA MET A 147 18.84 -8.93 -0.71
C MET A 147 19.60 -9.96 0.14
N ILE A 148 19.11 -11.20 0.22
CA ILE A 148 19.79 -12.34 0.86
C ILE A 148 21.19 -12.57 0.25
N TYR A 149 21.30 -12.48 -1.07
CA TYR A 149 22.58 -12.61 -1.77
C TYR A 149 23.57 -11.51 -1.35
N PHE A 150 23.13 -10.24 -1.31
CA PHE A 150 23.98 -9.13 -0.86
C PHE A 150 24.37 -9.27 0.62
N ILE A 151 23.40 -9.56 1.49
CA ILE A 151 23.63 -9.84 2.92
C ILE A 151 24.75 -10.89 3.12
N ASN A 152 24.65 -12.04 2.43
CA ASN A 152 25.64 -13.12 2.54
C ASN A 152 27.00 -12.72 1.98
N LYS A 153 27.04 -11.98 0.87
CA LYS A 153 28.27 -11.50 0.24
C LYS A 153 29.05 -10.55 1.14
N HIS A 154 28.35 -9.79 1.98
CA HIS A 154 28.93 -8.83 2.93
C HIS A 154 29.11 -9.42 4.35
N ASN A 155 29.01 -10.76 4.51
CA ASN A 155 29.20 -11.50 5.77
C ASN A 155 28.21 -11.14 6.90
N PHE A 156 27.03 -10.61 6.59
CA PHE A 156 25.96 -10.55 7.57
C PHE A 156 25.35 -11.95 7.70
N GLN A 157 25.49 -12.61 8.86
CA GLN A 157 24.85 -13.92 9.06
C GLN A 157 23.33 -13.75 9.12
N ILE A 158 22.59 -14.38 8.19
CA ILE A 158 21.12 -14.33 8.12
C ILE A 158 20.47 -14.78 9.45
N SER A 159 21.08 -15.73 10.16
CA SER A 159 20.62 -16.17 11.48
C SER A 159 20.77 -15.12 12.59
N GLU A 160 21.58 -14.08 12.40
CA GLU A 160 21.74 -12.94 13.30
C GLU A 160 20.88 -11.72 12.87
N LEU A 161 20.44 -11.69 11.61
CA LEU A 161 19.62 -10.61 11.03
C LEU A 161 18.14 -10.69 11.39
N ASP A 162 17.61 -11.89 11.68
CA ASP A 162 16.19 -12.08 12.08
C ASP A 162 15.89 -11.50 13.49
N ILE A 163 16.89 -10.97 14.23
CA ILE A 163 16.73 -10.57 15.64
C ILE A 163 17.31 -9.17 15.99
N ALA A 164 18.28 -8.61 15.25
CA ALA A 164 18.96 -7.37 15.71
C ALA A 164 19.08 -6.20 14.72
N HIS A 165 19.05 -6.43 13.40
CA HIS A 165 19.36 -5.36 12.42
C HIS A 165 18.33 -5.22 11.27
N CYS A 166 17.76 -6.32 10.77
CA CYS A 166 16.71 -6.23 9.74
C CYS A 166 15.33 -6.08 10.36
N LYS A 167 14.49 -5.24 9.73
CA LYS A 167 13.11 -4.98 10.24
C LYS A 167 12.08 -5.92 9.68
N ILE A 168 12.38 -6.57 8.56
CA ILE A 168 11.53 -7.58 7.94
C ILE A 168 12.13 -8.97 8.14
N SER A 169 11.28 -9.96 8.41
CA SER A 169 11.75 -11.33 8.56
C SER A 169 11.98 -11.97 7.19
N TYR A 170 13.24 -12.32 6.89
CA TYR A 170 13.65 -12.96 5.63
C TYR A 170 13.23 -14.43 5.54
N SER A 171 12.79 -15.02 6.65
CA SER A 171 12.24 -16.39 6.68
C SER A 171 10.80 -16.47 6.17
N HIS A 172 10.10 -15.34 6.07
CA HIS A 172 8.74 -15.25 5.57
C HIS A 172 8.70 -15.13 4.03
N ASN A 173 7.64 -15.64 3.42
CA ASN A 173 7.34 -15.38 2.01
C ASN A 173 6.62 -14.01 1.92
N TRP A 174 7.36 -12.97 1.54
CA TRP A 174 6.86 -11.59 1.52
C TRP A 174 5.75 -11.39 0.51
N GLU A 175 5.86 -12.04 -0.65
CA GLU A 175 4.79 -12.05 -1.65
C GLU A 175 3.48 -12.59 -1.06
N LYS A 176 3.54 -13.75 -0.40
CA LYS A 176 2.38 -14.39 0.21
C LYS A 176 1.74 -13.46 1.24
N TYR A 177 2.56 -12.85 2.11
CA TYR A 177 2.07 -11.91 3.11
C TYR A 177 1.36 -10.71 2.48
N ILE A 178 1.98 -10.04 1.49
CA ILE A 178 1.36 -8.91 0.79
C ILE A 178 0.07 -9.34 0.10
N ARG A 179 0.07 -10.50 -0.56
CA ARG A 179 -1.12 -11.03 -1.24
C ARG A 179 -2.24 -11.29 -0.24
N GLU A 180 -1.95 -11.92 0.89
CA GLU A 180 -2.94 -12.21 1.94
C GLU A 180 -3.48 -10.90 2.52
N SER A 181 -2.62 -9.94 2.86
CA SER A 181 -3.04 -8.62 3.37
C SER A 181 -3.90 -7.83 2.38
N LEU A 182 -3.54 -7.81 1.09
CA LEU A 182 -4.36 -7.17 0.06
C LEU A 182 -5.69 -7.88 -0.15
N THR A 183 -5.70 -9.22 -0.07
CA THR A 183 -6.93 -10.01 -0.18
C THR A 183 -7.86 -9.75 1.01
N GLU A 184 -7.33 -9.68 2.22
CA GLU A 184 -8.14 -9.35 3.40
C GLU A 184 -8.66 -7.92 3.37
N LEU A 185 -7.81 -6.96 2.99
CA LEU A 185 -8.23 -5.57 2.77
C LEU A 185 -9.41 -5.51 1.79
N ASP A 186 -9.30 -6.24 0.69
CA ASP A 186 -10.36 -6.34 -0.30
C ASP A 186 -11.65 -6.97 0.25
N ASN A 187 -11.55 -8.08 0.99
CA ASN A 187 -12.68 -8.72 1.65
C ASN A 187 -13.40 -7.77 2.62
N HIS A 188 -12.64 -6.96 3.36
CA HIS A 188 -13.20 -5.97 4.29
C HIS A 188 -13.91 -4.83 3.53
N ILE A 189 -13.42 -4.40 2.37
CA ILE A 189 -14.13 -3.43 1.52
C ILE A 189 -15.48 -3.99 1.05
N ILE A 190 -15.54 -5.27 0.63
CA ILE A 190 -16.83 -5.91 0.24
C ILE A 190 -17.82 -5.89 1.40
N ARG A 191 -17.38 -6.28 2.59
CA ARG A 191 -18.23 -6.31 3.79
C ARG A 191 -18.71 -4.90 4.13
N LEU A 192 -17.81 -3.92 4.09
CA LEU A 192 -18.11 -2.51 4.31
C LEU A 192 -19.20 -2.00 3.37
N GLU A 193 -19.12 -2.29 2.07
CA GLU A 193 -20.16 -1.96 1.09
C GLU A 193 -21.53 -2.54 1.47
N SER A 194 -21.55 -3.81 1.87
CA SER A 194 -22.78 -4.49 2.30
C SER A 194 -23.37 -3.86 3.56
N PHE A 195 -22.55 -3.54 4.56
CA PHE A 195 -23.03 -2.96 5.82
C PHE A 195 -23.49 -1.52 5.66
N ILE A 196 -22.88 -0.78 4.75
CA ILE A 196 -23.35 0.54 4.31
C ILE A 196 -24.78 0.47 3.76
N GLN A 197 -25.09 -0.49 2.89
CA GLN A 197 -26.44 -0.66 2.33
C GLN A 197 -27.47 -1.03 3.40
N GLN A 198 -27.02 -1.61 4.51
CA GLN A 198 -27.85 -2.01 5.64
C GLN A 198 -27.96 -0.93 6.72
N ASP A 199 -27.28 0.22 6.57
CA ASP A 199 -27.09 1.25 7.61
C ASP A 199 -26.60 0.66 8.96
N ASN A 200 -25.77 -0.39 8.90
CA ASN A 200 -25.26 -1.07 10.08
C ASN A 200 -23.96 -0.41 10.59
N ARG A 201 -24.13 0.66 11.38
CA ARG A 201 -23.03 1.51 11.84
C ARG A 201 -21.96 0.80 12.65
N GLU A 202 -22.36 -0.14 13.49
CA GLU A 202 -21.40 -0.90 14.31
C GLU A 202 -20.46 -1.71 13.42
N GLU A 203 -21.01 -2.41 12.43
CA GLU A 203 -20.22 -3.21 11.50
C GLU A 203 -19.40 -2.34 10.53
N ILE A 204 -19.93 -1.18 10.09
CA ILE A 204 -19.16 -0.19 9.32
C ILE A 204 -17.90 0.23 10.08
N GLY A 205 -18.03 0.58 11.36
CA GLY A 205 -16.89 0.97 12.20
C GLY A 205 -15.87 -0.16 12.36
N LYS A 206 -16.33 -1.40 12.55
CA LYS A 206 -15.46 -2.58 12.64
C LYS A 206 -14.68 -2.81 11.33
N GLU A 207 -15.36 -2.79 10.18
CA GLU A 207 -14.71 -3.00 8.89
C GLU A 207 -13.69 -1.88 8.59
N LEU A 208 -14.02 -0.60 8.83
CA LEU A 208 -13.07 0.50 8.68
C LEU A 208 -11.82 0.32 9.57
N MET A 209 -12.00 -0.16 10.81
CA MET A 209 -10.88 -0.46 11.71
C MET A 209 -10.00 -1.61 11.20
N MET A 210 -10.61 -2.64 10.63
CA MET A 210 -9.87 -3.76 10.03
C MET A 210 -9.08 -3.30 8.80
N ILE A 211 -9.70 -2.54 7.90
CA ILE A 211 -9.04 -1.96 6.71
C ILE A 211 -7.85 -1.07 7.14
N LYS A 212 -8.03 -0.26 8.19
CA LYS A 212 -6.95 0.53 8.79
C LYS A 212 -5.80 -0.36 9.25
N SER A 213 -6.09 -1.45 9.95
CA SER A 213 -5.07 -2.39 10.46
C SER A 213 -4.25 -3.00 9.33
N TYR A 214 -4.89 -3.51 8.29
CA TYR A 214 -4.16 -4.08 7.13
C TYR A 214 -3.33 -3.03 6.38
N SER A 215 -3.74 -1.76 6.41
CA SER A 215 -2.97 -0.68 5.82
C SER A 215 -1.74 -0.31 6.63
N VAL A 216 -1.81 -0.39 7.97
CA VAL A 216 -0.64 -0.29 8.85
C VAL A 216 0.36 -1.40 8.57
N ASP A 217 -0.13 -2.63 8.41
CA ASP A 217 0.69 -3.80 8.12
C ASP A 217 1.45 -3.63 6.78
N LEU A 218 0.75 -3.21 5.72
CA LEU A 218 1.34 -2.95 4.41
C LEU A 218 2.34 -1.79 4.44
N SER A 219 1.99 -0.67 5.06
CA SER A 219 2.90 0.48 5.24
C SER A 219 4.18 0.06 5.97
N THR A 220 4.04 -0.61 7.12
CA THR A 220 5.17 -1.07 7.95
C THR A 220 6.11 -1.98 7.17
N LEU A 221 5.55 -2.86 6.34
CA LEU A 221 6.32 -3.75 5.49
C LEU A 221 7.19 -2.97 4.49
N PHE A 222 6.61 -2.04 3.73
CA PHE A 222 7.33 -1.29 2.71
C PHE A 222 8.40 -0.35 3.31
N TYR A 223 8.15 0.28 4.46
CA TYR A 223 9.19 1.03 5.17
C TYR A 223 10.30 0.15 5.73
N SER A 224 9.99 -1.09 6.09
CA SER A 224 11.02 -2.05 6.52
C SER A 224 11.88 -2.49 5.34
N LEU A 225 11.29 -2.70 4.16
CA LEU A 225 12.02 -2.98 2.93
C LEU A 225 12.97 -1.83 2.55
N ASP A 226 12.50 -0.58 2.58
CA ASP A 226 13.34 0.59 2.31
C ASP A 226 14.56 0.63 3.24
N LYS A 227 14.35 0.52 4.55
CA LYS A 227 15.43 0.58 5.55
C LYS A 227 16.48 -0.50 5.32
N ASP A 228 16.03 -1.73 5.09
CA ASP A 228 16.94 -2.84 4.80
C ASP A 228 17.71 -2.61 3.47
N LEU A 229 17.07 -2.04 2.44
CA LEU A 229 17.75 -1.69 1.18
C LEU A 229 18.81 -0.60 1.36
N VAL A 230 18.54 0.41 2.19
CA VAL A 230 19.51 1.46 2.54
C VAL A 230 20.70 0.87 3.30
N GLU A 231 20.47 -0.04 4.23
CA GLU A 231 21.56 -0.71 4.96
C GLU A 231 22.46 -1.53 4.02
N ILE A 232 21.87 -2.24 3.05
CA ILE A 232 22.63 -2.96 2.01
C ILE A 232 23.46 -1.99 1.16
N LEU A 233 22.88 -0.87 0.74
CA LEU A 233 23.57 0.15 -0.06
C LEU A 233 24.77 0.77 0.66
N VAL A 234 24.67 1.00 1.97
CA VAL A 234 25.75 1.61 2.76
C VAL A 234 26.87 0.60 3.07
N ALA A 235 26.59 -0.70 2.97
CA ALA A 235 27.56 -1.76 3.21
C ALA A 235 28.45 -2.11 1.99
N GLU A 236 28.14 -1.60 0.79
CA GLU A 236 28.95 -1.72 -0.44
C GLU A 236 30.10 -0.69 -0.52
#